data_AF-A0A938LZC9-F1
#
_entry.id   AF-A0A938LZC9-F1
#
_cell.length_a   1.000
_cell.length_b   1.000
_cell.length_c   1.000
_cell.angle_alpha   90.00
_cell.angle_beta   90.00
_cell.angle_gamma   90.00
#
_symmetry.space_group_name_H-M   'P 1'
#
loop_
_entity.id
_entity.type
_entity.pdbx_description
1 polymer ?
#
loop_
_entity_poly.entity_id
_entity_poly.type
_entity_poly.pdbx_seq_one_letter_code
_entity_poly.pdbx_strand_id
1 'polypeptide(L)' 'MSANILMQAAEVLEMEQRMTITEAASQIGVTPKTIMRWEESGKVPKPKRDWRGWRFYIPSDLDALTQFRNTIRY' A
#
# COMPACT_ATOMS: atom_id res chain seq x y z
N MET A 1 -4.55 -10.72 -30.20
CA MET A 1 -3.55 -9.70 -29.84
C MET A 1 -4.28 -8.54 -29.18
N SER A 2 -4.21 -8.35 -27.85
CA SER A 2 -4.56 -7.08 -27.13
C SER A 2 -4.58 -7.19 -25.59
N ALA A 3 -4.07 -8.26 -24.97
CA ALA A 3 -3.96 -8.30 -23.50
C ALA A 3 -2.83 -7.39 -22.95
N ASN A 4 -1.82 -7.10 -23.77
CA ASN A 4 -0.60 -6.42 -23.32
C ASN A 4 -0.77 -4.92 -23.06
N ILE A 5 -1.69 -4.25 -23.78
CA ILE A 5 -1.90 -2.80 -23.63
C ILE A 5 -2.68 -2.48 -22.35
N LEU A 6 -3.70 -3.28 -22.01
CA LEU A 6 -4.44 -3.12 -20.76
C LEU A 6 -3.56 -3.41 -19.54
N MET A 7 -2.65 -4.38 -19.64
CA MET A 7 -1.72 -4.73 -18.56
C MET A 7 -0.67 -3.64 -18.33
N GLN A 8 -0.14 -3.03 -19.40
CA GLN A 8 0.79 -1.90 -19.30
C GLN A 8 0.11 -0.63 -18.77
N ALA A 9 -1.12 -0.33 -19.20
CA ALA A 9 -1.87 0.83 -18.71
C ALA A 9 -2.20 0.72 -17.21
N ALA A 10 -2.53 -0.48 -16.73
CA ALA A 10 -2.76 -0.74 -15.31
C ALA A 10 -1.46 -0.58 -14.49
N GLU A 11 -0.33 -1.08 -14.99
CA GLU A 11 0.98 -0.88 -14.34
C GLU A 11 1.35 0.62 -14.25
N VAL A 12 1.13 1.39 -15.31
CA VAL A 12 1.42 2.83 -15.32
C VAL A 12 0.53 3.59 -14.33
N LEU A 13 -0.76 3.26 -14.25
CA LEU A 13 -1.68 3.86 -13.26
C LEU A 13 -1.32 3.48 -11.82
N GLU A 14 -0.92 2.23 -11.58
CA GLU A 14 -0.40 1.81 -10.26
C GLU A 14 0.92 2.52 -9.91
N MET A 15 1.76 2.81 -10.92
CA MET A 15 3.00 3.56 -10.73
C MET A 15 2.76 5.04 -10.42
N GLU A 16 1.71 5.66 -10.96
CA GLU A 16 1.34 7.04 -10.67
C GLU A 16 0.78 7.24 -9.25
N GLN A 17 0.31 6.18 -8.59
CA GLN A 17 -0.25 6.24 -7.23
C GLN A 17 0.61 5.55 -6.18
N ARG A 18 1.93 5.51 -6.41
CA ARG A 18 2.89 5.11 -5.39
C ARG A 18 2.92 6.15 -4.27
N MET A 19 2.52 5.73 -3.09
CA MET A 19 2.50 6.54 -1.89
C MET A 19 3.62 6.11 -0.95
N THR A 20 4.16 7.08 -0.24
CA THR A 20 5.03 6.85 0.91
C THR A 20 4.20 6.35 2.10
N ILE A 21 4.87 5.76 3.10
CA ILE A 21 4.20 5.36 4.35
C ILE A 21 3.51 6.54 5.03
N THR A 22 4.04 7.75 4.89
CA THR A 22 3.46 8.97 5.47
C THR A 22 2.16 9.35 4.79
N GLU A 23 2.12 9.30 3.46
CA GLU A 23 0.90 9.56 2.69
C GLU A 23 -0.15 8.49 2.96
N ALA A 24 0.24 7.21 2.96
CA ALA A 24 -0.66 6.11 3.28
C ALA A 24 -1.25 6.25 4.68
N ALA A 25 -0.41 6.57 5.68
CA ALA A 25 -0.83 6.82 7.04
C ALA A 25 -1.82 7.99 7.15
N SER A 26 -1.55 9.09 6.43
CA SER A 26 -2.42 10.26 6.37
C SER A 26 -3.80 9.91 5.81
N GLN A 27 -3.87 9.15 4.71
CA GLN A 27 -5.13 8.73 4.10
C GLN A 27 -5.96 7.80 5.00
N ILE A 28 -5.31 6.88 5.70
CA ILE A 28 -5.96 5.93 6.60
C ILE A 28 -6.25 6.57 7.98
N GLY A 29 -5.72 7.77 8.26
CA GLY A 29 -5.90 8.45 9.54
C GLY A 29 -5.19 7.75 10.70
N VAL A 30 -4.02 7.16 10.42
CA VAL A 30 -3.15 6.52 11.43
C VAL A 30 -1.76 7.16 11.39
N THR A 31 -0.90 6.82 12.35
CA THR A 31 0.50 7.26 12.29
C THR A 31 1.34 6.32 11.44
N PRO A 32 2.42 6.78 10.77
CA PRO A 32 3.33 5.90 10.05
C PRO A 32 3.91 4.78 10.94
N LYS A 33 4.16 5.10 12.21
CA LYS A 33 4.63 4.14 13.22
C LYS A 33 3.59 3.03 13.49
N THR A 34 2.30 3.34 13.41
CA THR A 34 1.23 2.35 13.52
C THR A 34 1.31 1.35 12.37
N ILE A 35 1.48 1.83 11.13
CA ILE A 35 1.65 0.96 9.96
C ILE A 35 2.90 0.09 10.12
N MET A 36 4.04 0.66 10.50
CA MET A 36 5.27 -0.11 10.74
C MET A 36 5.07 -1.23 11.78
N ARG A 37 4.35 -0.95 12.87
CA ARG A 37 4.03 -1.97 13.89
C ARG A 37 3.15 -3.09 13.36
N TRP A 38 2.18 -2.76 12.51
CA TRP A 38 1.33 -3.77 11.88
C TRP A 38 2.15 -4.65 10.91
N GLU A 39 3.09 -4.07 10.18
CA GLU A 39 4.02 -4.80 9.33
C GLU A 39 4.97 -5.71 10.13
N GLU A 40 5.56 -5.19 11.20
CA GLU A 40 6.47 -5.93 12.09
C GLU A 40 5.76 -7.10 12.78
N SER A 41 4.50 -6.90 13.17
CA SER A 41 3.67 -7.94 13.79
C SER A 41 3.09 -8.94 12.79
N GLY A 42 3.34 -8.77 11.49
CA GLY A 42 2.85 -9.64 10.42
C GLY A 42 1.33 -9.61 10.25
N LYS A 43 0.68 -8.54 10.71
CA LYS A 43 -0.79 -8.39 10.67
C LYS A 43 -1.30 -7.84 9.34
N VAL A 44 -0.45 -7.13 8.63
CA VAL A 44 -0.70 -6.59 7.29
C VAL A 44 0.38 -7.10 6.33
N PRO A 45 0.08 -7.23 5.03
CA PRO A 45 1.06 -7.63 4.04
C PRO A 45 2.26 -6.66 4.04
N LYS A 46 3.46 -7.19 3.82
CA LYS A 46 4.67 -6.37 3.75
C LYS A 46 4.58 -5.43 2.54
N PRO A 47 4.99 -4.17 2.69
CA PRO A 47 4.92 -3.20 1.60
C PRO A 47 5.82 -3.63 0.45
N LYS A 48 5.36 -3.35 -0.76
CA LYS A 48 6.17 -3.55 -1.96
C LYS A 48 7.39 -2.65 -1.89
N ARG A 49 8.49 -3.15 -2.45
CA ARG A 49 9.75 -2.42 -2.52
C ARG A 49 10.10 -2.13 -3.96
N ASP A 50 10.49 -0.89 -4.21
CA ASP A 50 10.93 -0.48 -5.53
C ASP A 50 12.31 -1.06 -5.84
N TRP A 51 12.78 -0.92 -7.08
CA TRP A 51 14.13 -1.34 -7.49
C TRP A 51 15.25 -0.68 -6.65
N ARG A 52 14.98 0.49 -6.05
CA ARG A 52 15.88 1.19 -5.12
C ARG A 52 15.79 0.70 -3.66
N GLY A 53 14.96 -0.30 -3.38
CA GLY A 53 14.72 -0.85 -2.04
C GLY A 53 13.80 0.00 -1.15
N TRP A 54 13.18 1.05 -1.70
CA TRP A 54 12.28 1.93 -0.96
C TRP A 54 10.89 1.32 -0.84
N ARG A 55 10.27 1.46 0.33
CA ARG A 55 8.88 1.05 0.57
C ARG A 55 7.95 2.00 -0.17
N PHE A 56 7.02 1.44 -0.92
CA PHE A 56 5.91 2.18 -1.49
C PHE A 56 4.62 1.41 -1.28
N TYR A 57 3.51 2.15 -1.27
CA TYR A 57 2.16 1.61 -1.14
C TYR A 57 1.38 2.01 -2.38
N ILE A 58 0.54 1.11 -2.86
CA ILE A 58 -0.44 1.40 -3.91
C ILE A 58 -1.85 1.42 -3.31
N PRO A 59 -2.86 1.93 -4.03
CA PRO A 59 -4.24 1.97 -3.54
C PRO A 59 -4.76 0.64 -2.97
N SER A 60 -4.40 -0.49 -3.60
CA SER A 60 -4.80 -1.82 -3.09
C SER A 60 -4.14 -2.20 -1.75
N ASP A 61 -2.95 -1.68 -1.44
CA ASP A 61 -2.34 -1.86 -0.12
C ASP A 61 -3.09 -1.03 0.95
N LEU A 62 -3.56 0.17 0.59
CA LEU A 62 -4.37 1.01 1.49
C LEU A 62 -5.70 0.33 1.87
N ASP A 63 -6.32 -0.38 0.93
CA ASP A 63 -7.55 -1.15 1.21
C ASP A 63 -7.30 -2.22 2.28
N ALA A 64 -6.19 -2.97 2.17
CA ALA A 64 -5.82 -3.98 3.16
C ALA A 64 -5.53 -3.35 4.54
N LEU A 65 -4.80 -2.23 4.57
CA LEU A 65 -4.52 -1.50 5.81
C LEU A 65 -5.81 -0.94 6.44
N THR A 66 -6.75 -0.46 5.63
CA THR A 66 -8.04 0.08 6.09
C THR A 66 -8.93 -1.01 6.65
N GLN A 67 -8.99 -2.16 5.99
CA GLN A 67 -9.70 -3.34 6.50
C GLN A 67 -9.14 -3.77 7.85
N PHE A 68 -7.82 -3.89 7.96
CA PHE A 68 -7.17 -4.27 9.22
C PHE A 68 -7.41 -3.25 10.35
N ARG A 69 -7.31 -1.95 10.05
CA ARG A 69 -7.67 -0.88 10.99
C ARG A 69 -9.07 -1.07 11.54
N ASN A 70 -10.03 -1.36 10.66
CA ASN A 70 -11.41 -1.56 11.06
C ASN A 70 -11.53 -2.82 11.96
N THR A 71 -10.83 -3.91 11.65
CA THR A 71 -10.83 -5.13 12.48
C THR A 71 -10.37 -4.90 13.92
N ILE A 72 -9.41 -4.00 14.17
CA ILE A 72 -8.93 -3.71 15.53
C ILE A 72 -9.89 -2.79 16.31
N ARG A 73 -10.77 -2.06 15.62
CA ARG A 73 -11.62 -1.03 16.24
C ARG A 73 -12.97 -1.56 16.75
N TYR A 74 -13.15 -2.87 16.81
CA TYR A 74 -14.32 -3.55 17.39
C TYR A 74 -13.90 -4.37 18.61
#